data_AF-A0A974NWW7-F1
#
_entry.id   AF-A0A974NWW7-F1
#
_cell.length_a   1.000
_cell.length_b   1.000
_cell.length_c   1.000
_cell.angle_alpha   90.00
_cell.angle_beta   90.00
_cell.angle_gamma   90.00
#
_symmetry.space_group_name_H-M   'P 1'
#
loop_
_entity.id
_entity.type
_entity.pdbx_description
1 polymer ?
#
loop_
_entity_poly.entity_id
_entity_poly.type
_entity_poly.pdbx_seq_one_letter_code
_entity_poly.pdbx_strand_id
1 'polypeptide(L)'
;MKDDKQNFILFAVIAALILFGWPYVQGKFFPTANPPVTQIVDGKAKVVPNPAADPAADSPAATRDRQLVLAETPRIRIATPTLSGSINLKGARIDDLVLTRYKETIAKDSAPIRLLSPAGSPDAYFAGFGWQDNGLKPPAKDAVWTATGDVLAPGKPVRLDAANAQGQRFRIELAVDSGYMFTIRQTVLNTSANAVPVASYALVNRSGHSKDPTSWTTHVGPMSVHDGGAHYGPNFTDLDETADPGFSVKGGWLGFTDKYWLTALIPDQGQQVSAQFQKGGNNTYQGNFASTPRLLGSGQALTQTSRFFAGAKEVKLLQTYENDGKILMLDKAIDWGWFEIVEKPIFTYLDWLFRMVGNFGVAIILLTLTIRGLMFPIAQKQFKSMAAMKLLQPKMKALQERYKDDKPRQQQEIMALYKTEKVNPLAGCLPTLLQIPIFYALYKVLLLTIEMRHQPFVLWIKDLSAPDPATILNAFGYLNFTPPHFLAIGIVPVLLGISMYFQFKLNPAPMDDTQKQIFAIMPWVLMFVMAPFAVGLQVYWITSNCLTILQQRLLYARHPGMRDPVVK
;
A
#
# COMPACT_ATOMS: atom_id res chain seq x y z
N MET A 1 19.20 29.46 36.62
CA MET A 1 20.13 30.37 35.90
C MET A 1 21.18 29.65 35.04
N LYS A 2 21.94 28.65 35.51
CA LYS A 2 22.86 27.88 34.64
C LYS A 2 22.11 26.93 33.70
N ASP A 3 21.07 26.27 34.21
CA ASP A 3 20.25 25.34 33.42
C ASP A 3 19.36 26.04 32.39
N ASP A 4 18.84 27.24 32.70
CA ASP A 4 18.06 28.04 31.75
C ASP A 4 18.90 28.51 30.56
N LYS A 5 20.18 28.85 30.78
CA LYS A 5 21.12 29.17 29.71
C LYS A 5 21.44 27.95 28.85
N GLN A 6 21.57 26.76 29.43
CA GLN A 6 21.79 25.53 28.67
C GLN A 6 20.55 25.13 27.85
N ASN A 7 19.35 25.26 28.42
CA ASN A 7 18.10 25.00 27.70
C ASN A 7 17.86 26.02 26.58
N PHE A 8 18.22 27.29 26.80
CA PHE A 8 18.14 28.33 25.76
C PHE A 8 19.16 28.10 24.62
N ILE A 9 20.40 27.71 24.95
CA ILE A 9 21.42 27.38 23.95
C ILE A 9 21.02 26.13 23.17
N LEU A 10 20.51 25.09 23.85
CA LEU A 10 20.02 23.87 23.21
C LEU A 10 18.83 24.18 22.29
N PHE A 11 17.89 25.02 22.73
CA PHE A 11 16.79 25.50 21.90
C PHE A 11 17.29 26.28 20.68
N ALA A 12 18.25 27.21 20.85
CA ALA A 12 18.82 27.99 19.75
C ALA A 12 19.55 27.10 18.72
N VAL A 13 20.27 26.07 19.18
CA VAL A 13 20.97 25.12 18.30
C VAL A 13 19.97 24.24 17.55
N ILE A 14 18.92 23.72 18.21
CA ILE A 14 17.87 22.94 17.57
C ILE A 14 17.08 23.80 16.57
N ALA A 15 16.74 25.03 16.96
CA ALA A 15 16.05 25.98 16.09
C ALA A 15 16.90 26.34 14.87
N ALA A 16 18.22 26.53 15.01
CA ALA A 16 19.12 26.77 13.89
C ALA A 16 19.27 25.53 12.98
N LEU A 17 19.36 24.33 13.55
CA LEU A 17 19.39 23.08 12.79
C LEU A 17 18.09 22.86 12.01
N ILE A 18 16.95 23.25 12.57
CA ILE A 18 15.67 23.24 11.85
C ILE A 18 15.67 24.35 10.79
N LEU A 19 15.95 25.61 11.12
CA LEU A 19 15.89 26.72 10.16
C LEU A 19 16.84 26.58 8.96
N PHE A 20 18.05 26.06 9.16
CA PHE A 20 19.06 25.93 8.10
C PHE A 20 19.15 24.51 7.52
N GLY A 21 18.85 23.49 8.33
CA GLY A 21 18.82 22.10 7.87
C GLY A 21 17.50 21.74 7.16
N TRP A 22 16.37 22.34 7.56
CA TRP A 22 15.07 22.08 6.94
C TRP A 22 15.03 22.46 5.46
N PRO A 23 15.58 23.60 4.98
CA PRO A 23 15.63 23.89 3.55
C PRO A 23 16.47 22.87 2.75
N TYR A 24 17.54 22.33 3.32
CA TYR A 24 18.35 21.28 2.67
C TYR A 24 17.63 19.94 2.63
N VAL A 25 17.00 19.54 3.75
CA VAL A 25 16.15 18.34 3.84
C VAL A 25 14.94 18.48 2.91
N GLN A 26 14.31 19.65 2.87
CA GLN A 26 13.21 19.99 1.98
C GLN A 26 13.66 19.93 0.52
N GLY A 27 14.79 20.54 0.15
CA GLY A 27 15.29 20.47 -1.23
C GLY A 27 15.64 19.04 -1.68
N LYS A 28 16.00 18.13 -0.76
CA LYS A 28 16.40 16.76 -1.08
C LYS A 28 15.26 15.73 -1.02
N PHE A 29 14.29 15.92 -0.12
CA PHE A 29 13.18 15.00 0.11
C PHE A 29 11.82 15.54 -0.36
N PHE A 30 11.73 16.85 -0.63
CA PHE A 30 10.55 17.56 -1.12
C PHE A 30 10.95 18.61 -2.19
N PRO A 31 11.57 18.20 -3.31
CA PRO A 31 12.02 19.14 -4.34
C PRO A 31 10.84 20.00 -4.80
N THR A 32 11.00 21.33 -4.75
CA THR A 32 10.00 22.27 -5.26
C THR A 32 9.85 22.04 -6.75
N ALA A 33 8.63 21.72 -7.19
CA ALA A 33 8.25 21.55 -8.59
C ALA A 33 8.80 22.69 -9.46
N ASN A 34 9.30 22.33 -10.65
CA ASN A 34 9.68 23.31 -11.66
C ASN A 34 8.54 24.32 -11.86
N PRO A 35 8.83 25.63 -11.91
CA PRO A 35 7.78 26.62 -12.07
C PRO A 35 7.02 26.35 -13.38
N PRO A 36 5.68 26.41 -13.35
CA PRO A 36 4.88 26.24 -14.56
C PRO A 36 5.30 27.30 -15.59
N VAL A 37 5.27 26.92 -16.88
CA VAL A 37 5.44 27.87 -17.97
C VAL A 37 4.24 28.82 -17.93
N THR A 38 4.44 30.02 -17.37
CA THR A 38 3.42 31.06 -17.31
C THR A 38 3.49 31.91 -18.56
N GLN A 39 2.36 32.06 -19.26
CA GLN A 39 2.17 33.12 -20.24
C GLN A 39 1.24 34.17 -19.66
N ILE A 40 1.56 35.44 -19.92
CA ILE A 40 0.70 36.57 -19.56
C ILE A 40 -0.32 36.74 -20.68
N VAL A 41 -1.59 36.43 -20.39
CA VAL A 41 -2.73 36.77 -21.25
C VAL A 41 -3.55 37.80 -20.48
N ASP A 42 -3.80 38.97 -21.10
CA ASP A 42 -4.55 40.08 -20.50
C ASP A 42 -4.03 40.55 -19.13
N GLY A 43 -2.70 40.59 -18.94
CA GLY A 43 -2.08 41.15 -17.75
C GLY A 43 -2.23 40.33 -16.46
N LYS A 44 -2.72 39.08 -16.55
CA LYS A 44 -2.76 38.13 -15.42
C LYS A 44 -1.96 36.88 -15.77
N ALA A 45 -1.11 36.44 -14.84
CA ALA A 45 -0.42 35.16 -14.96
C ALA A 45 -1.46 34.03 -14.88
N LYS A 46 -1.66 33.31 -15.98
CA LYS A 46 -2.55 32.16 -16.05
C LYS A 46 -1.71 30.96 -16.46
N VAL A 47 -1.79 29.87 -15.71
CA VAL A 47 -1.20 28.58 -16.10
C VAL A 47 -2.00 28.10 -17.31
N VAL A 48 -1.34 27.99 -18.47
CA VAL A 48 -1.98 27.56 -19.72
C VAL A 48 -1.78 26.05 -19.85
N PRO A 49 -2.83 25.24 -20.08
CA PRO A 49 -2.67 23.86 -20.53
C PRO A 49 -1.82 23.82 -21.81
N ASN A 50 -0.92 22.85 -21.90
CA ASN A 50 -0.03 22.68 -23.05
C ASN A 50 -0.86 22.59 -24.36
N PRO A 51 -0.56 23.37 -25.42
CA PRO A 51 -1.39 23.43 -26.64
C PRO A 51 -1.38 22.17 -27.53
N ALA A 52 -0.63 21.12 -27.18
CA ALA A 52 -0.85 19.80 -27.72
C ALA A 52 -1.90 19.13 -26.83
N ALA A 53 -3.17 19.07 -27.25
CA ALA A 53 -4.26 18.53 -26.44
C ALA A 53 -3.85 17.19 -25.82
N ASP A 54 -3.66 17.18 -24.50
CA ASP A 54 -3.32 15.98 -23.77
C ASP A 54 -4.37 14.91 -24.07
N PRO A 55 -3.96 13.64 -24.23
CA PRO A 55 -4.85 12.59 -24.70
C PRO A 55 -5.98 12.39 -23.69
N ALA A 56 -7.15 12.99 -23.90
CA ALA A 56 -8.29 12.89 -22.99
C ALA A 56 -9.16 11.69 -23.34
N ALA A 57 -9.48 10.87 -22.35
CA ALA A 57 -10.49 9.82 -22.45
C ALA A 57 -11.88 10.41 -22.73
N ASP A 58 -12.69 9.69 -23.50
CA ASP A 58 -14.08 10.08 -23.76
C ASP A 58 -14.95 9.80 -22.54
N SER A 59 -15.80 10.76 -22.19
CA SER A 59 -16.79 10.63 -21.11
C SER A 59 -18.18 10.38 -21.71
N PRO A 60 -18.79 9.21 -21.47
CA PRO A 60 -20.15 8.93 -21.92
C PRO A 60 -21.18 9.78 -21.17
N ALA A 61 -22.30 10.09 -21.83
CA ALA A 61 -23.37 10.95 -21.31
C ALA A 61 -24.19 10.29 -20.19
N ALA A 62 -24.24 8.96 -20.12
CA ALA A 62 -24.97 8.23 -19.09
C ALA A 62 -24.33 6.85 -18.80
N THR A 63 -24.45 6.41 -17.55
CA THR A 63 -24.08 5.07 -17.10
C THR A 63 -25.18 4.07 -17.44
N ARG A 64 -24.81 2.92 -18.02
CA ARG A 64 -25.71 1.87 -18.51
C ARG A 64 -25.24 0.49 -18.06
N ASP A 65 -26.10 -0.53 -18.18
CA ASP A 65 -25.72 -1.90 -17.85
C ASP A 65 -24.48 -2.36 -18.64
N ARG A 66 -23.53 -2.98 -17.94
CA ARG A 66 -22.25 -3.37 -18.53
C ARG A 66 -22.42 -4.39 -19.65
N GLN A 67 -23.31 -5.37 -19.52
CA GLN A 67 -23.48 -6.41 -20.55
C GLN A 67 -23.96 -5.79 -21.86
N LEU A 68 -24.84 -4.79 -21.79
CA LEU A 68 -25.26 -4.03 -22.96
C LEU A 68 -24.07 -3.28 -23.59
N VAL A 69 -23.28 -2.57 -22.80
CA VAL A 69 -22.10 -1.82 -23.30
C VAL A 69 -21.07 -2.76 -23.96
N LEU A 70 -20.85 -3.95 -23.40
CA LEU A 70 -19.94 -4.94 -24.01
C LEU A 70 -20.46 -5.43 -25.37
N ALA A 71 -21.76 -5.62 -25.52
CA ALA A 71 -22.38 -6.16 -26.73
C ALA A 71 -22.43 -5.17 -27.92
N GLU A 72 -22.28 -3.86 -27.67
CA GLU A 72 -22.37 -2.82 -28.70
C GLU A 72 -21.16 -2.73 -29.64
N THR A 73 -20.05 -3.35 -29.28
CA THR A 73 -18.76 -3.17 -29.98
C THR A 73 -18.12 -4.51 -30.31
N PRO A 74 -17.48 -4.64 -31.49
CA PRO A 74 -16.74 -5.84 -31.82
C PRO A 74 -15.51 -5.96 -30.91
N ARG A 75 -15.23 -7.18 -30.44
CA ARG A 75 -14.29 -7.45 -29.36
C ARG A 75 -13.43 -8.68 -29.64
N ILE A 76 -12.21 -8.67 -29.11
CA ILE A 76 -11.29 -9.82 -29.10
C ILE A 76 -11.17 -10.33 -27.68
N ARG A 77 -11.25 -11.65 -27.46
CA ARG A 77 -11.21 -12.21 -26.11
C ARG A 77 -9.79 -12.17 -25.55
N ILE A 78 -9.67 -11.91 -24.24
CA ILE A 78 -8.43 -12.09 -23.48
C ILE A 78 -8.59 -13.38 -22.67
N ALA A 79 -7.64 -14.31 -22.79
CA ALA A 79 -7.65 -15.56 -22.05
C ALA A 79 -6.23 -15.95 -21.61
N THR A 80 -5.95 -15.78 -20.32
CA THR A 80 -4.70 -16.20 -19.68
C THR A 80 -4.99 -17.01 -18.41
N PRO A 81 -3.98 -17.63 -17.77
CA PRO A 81 -4.15 -18.31 -16.48
C PRO A 81 -4.55 -17.40 -15.30
N THR A 82 -4.52 -16.09 -15.49
CA THR A 82 -4.73 -15.06 -14.45
C THR A 82 -5.78 -14.04 -14.87
N LEU A 83 -5.99 -13.84 -16.17
CA LEU A 83 -6.85 -12.82 -16.75
C LEU A 83 -7.89 -13.42 -17.70
N SER A 84 -9.11 -12.90 -17.61
CA SER A 84 -10.15 -13.12 -18.62
C SER A 84 -10.82 -11.79 -18.95
N GLY A 85 -11.31 -11.62 -20.18
CA GLY A 85 -12.01 -10.39 -20.57
C GLY A 85 -11.96 -10.16 -22.06
N SER A 86 -11.86 -8.91 -22.49
CA SER A 86 -11.81 -8.56 -23.90
C SER A 86 -11.15 -7.22 -24.21
N ILE A 87 -10.68 -7.10 -25.46
CA ILE A 87 -10.22 -5.86 -26.08
C ILE A 87 -11.35 -5.32 -26.94
N ASN A 88 -11.68 -4.06 -26.77
CA ASN A 88 -12.63 -3.35 -27.59
C ASN A 88 -11.96 -2.88 -28.89
N LEU A 89 -12.45 -3.35 -30.04
CA LEU A 89 -11.91 -2.95 -31.34
C LEU A 89 -12.32 -1.53 -31.71
N LYS A 90 -13.38 -0.99 -31.10
CA LYS A 90 -13.70 0.44 -31.18
C LYS A 90 -12.73 1.22 -30.29
N GLY A 91 -11.85 1.99 -30.92
CA GLY A 91 -10.84 2.80 -30.24
C GLY A 91 -9.66 2.01 -29.64
N ALA A 92 -9.53 0.72 -29.94
CA ALA A 92 -8.42 -0.14 -29.49
C ALA A 92 -8.16 -0.10 -27.96
N ARG A 93 -9.19 -0.37 -27.16
CA ARG A 93 -9.15 -0.22 -25.69
C ARG A 93 -9.06 -1.56 -24.97
N ILE A 94 -8.30 -1.59 -23.87
CA ILE A 94 -8.38 -2.68 -22.88
C ILE A 94 -9.33 -2.17 -21.79
N ASP A 95 -10.59 -2.63 -21.86
CA ASP A 95 -11.69 -2.05 -21.08
C ASP A 95 -12.58 -3.10 -20.37
N ASP A 96 -12.26 -4.38 -20.51
CA ASP A 96 -12.96 -5.49 -19.86
C ASP A 96 -11.92 -6.49 -19.38
N LEU A 97 -11.66 -6.50 -18.06
CA LEU A 97 -10.62 -7.35 -17.49
C LEU A 97 -11.01 -7.84 -16.10
N VAL A 98 -10.90 -9.16 -15.92
CA VAL A 98 -11.24 -9.89 -14.71
C VAL A 98 -10.04 -10.69 -14.25
N LEU A 99 -9.72 -10.61 -12.96
CA LEU A 99 -8.65 -11.34 -12.31
C LEU A 99 -9.18 -12.70 -11.84
N THR A 100 -8.94 -13.75 -12.62
CA THR A 100 -9.55 -15.08 -12.44
C THR A 100 -9.13 -15.79 -11.16
N ARG A 101 -8.00 -15.40 -10.56
CA ARG A 101 -7.48 -15.98 -9.31
C ARG A 101 -8.04 -15.36 -8.04
N TYR A 102 -8.77 -14.24 -8.15
CA TYR A 102 -9.26 -13.50 -6.99
C TYR A 102 -10.77 -13.34 -7.05
N LYS A 103 -11.43 -13.61 -5.93
CA LYS A 103 -12.89 -13.41 -5.77
C LYS A 103 -13.20 -12.13 -5.01
N GLU A 104 -14.37 -11.56 -5.19
CA GLU A 104 -14.84 -10.40 -4.42
C GLU A 104 -14.93 -10.71 -2.92
N THR A 105 -15.46 -11.90 -2.58
CA THR A 105 -15.64 -12.37 -1.21
C THR A 105 -15.16 -13.83 -1.08
N ILE A 106 -15.20 -14.35 0.15
CA ILE A 106 -14.88 -15.76 0.46
C ILE A 106 -16.04 -16.74 0.17
N ALA A 107 -17.20 -16.26 -0.28
CA ALA A 107 -18.31 -17.13 -0.63
C ALA A 107 -17.94 -18.06 -1.80
N LYS A 108 -18.49 -19.28 -1.82
CA LYS A 108 -18.13 -20.30 -2.81
C LYS A 108 -18.43 -19.84 -4.23
N ASP A 109 -19.56 -19.18 -4.41
CA ASP A 109 -20.14 -18.62 -5.63
C ASP A 109 -19.77 -17.14 -5.87
N SER A 110 -18.87 -16.56 -5.08
CA SER A 110 -18.45 -15.18 -5.25
C SER A 110 -17.83 -14.95 -6.64
N ALA A 111 -18.25 -13.85 -7.27
CA ALA A 111 -17.73 -13.41 -8.55
C ALA A 111 -16.22 -13.11 -8.47
N PRO A 112 -15.47 -13.32 -9.57
CA PRO A 112 -14.09 -12.89 -9.64
C PRO A 112 -13.96 -11.37 -9.63
N ILE A 113 -12.81 -10.86 -9.18
CA ILE A 113 -12.51 -9.43 -9.16
C ILE A 113 -12.48 -8.90 -10.58
N ARG A 114 -13.32 -7.90 -10.86
CA ARG A 114 -13.26 -7.11 -12.07
C ARG A 114 -12.39 -5.89 -11.85
N LEU A 115 -11.31 -5.79 -12.63
CA LEU A 115 -10.39 -4.66 -12.57
C LEU A 115 -10.80 -3.57 -13.56
N LEU A 116 -11.11 -3.94 -14.81
CA LEU A 116 -11.45 -3.00 -15.87
C LEU A 116 -12.90 -3.18 -16.32
N SER A 117 -13.56 -2.05 -16.55
CA SER A 117 -14.93 -1.95 -17.03
C SER A 117 -15.06 -0.86 -18.11
N PRO A 118 -15.89 -1.06 -19.13
CA PRO A 118 -15.94 -0.17 -20.28
C PRO A 118 -16.50 1.21 -19.93
N ALA A 119 -16.07 2.23 -20.69
CA ALA A 119 -16.64 3.56 -20.61
C ALA A 119 -18.18 3.48 -20.79
N GLY A 120 -18.93 4.10 -19.87
CA GLY A 120 -20.39 4.13 -19.92
C GLY A 120 -21.06 3.00 -19.15
N SER A 121 -20.27 2.18 -18.45
CA SER A 121 -20.74 1.24 -17.44
C SER A 121 -20.39 1.72 -16.01
N PRO A 122 -21.03 1.19 -14.95
CA PRO A 122 -20.63 1.47 -13.59
C PRO A 122 -19.16 1.13 -13.35
N ASP A 123 -18.47 1.93 -12.54
CA ASP A 123 -17.05 1.74 -12.21
C ASP A 123 -16.16 1.68 -13.46
N ALA A 124 -16.48 2.44 -14.51
CA ALA A 124 -15.69 2.50 -15.75
C ALA A 124 -14.21 2.73 -15.45
N TYR A 125 -13.35 1.86 -15.98
CA TYR A 125 -11.91 1.86 -15.73
C TYR A 125 -11.24 1.14 -16.90
N PHE A 126 -10.48 1.86 -17.72
CA PHE A 126 -9.94 1.32 -18.96
C PHE A 126 -8.61 1.97 -19.35
N ALA A 127 -7.87 1.29 -20.22
CA ALA A 127 -6.66 1.82 -20.84
C ALA A 127 -6.83 2.01 -22.35
N GLY A 128 -6.17 3.03 -22.87
CA GLY A 128 -6.15 3.37 -24.30
C GLY A 128 -4.75 3.72 -24.78
N PHE A 129 -4.48 3.41 -26.05
CA PHE A 129 -3.19 3.60 -26.69
C PHE A 129 -3.40 4.22 -28.06
N GLY A 130 -2.61 5.24 -28.41
CA GLY A 130 -2.79 5.93 -29.68
C GLY A 130 -1.67 6.91 -29.98
N TRP A 131 -1.95 7.86 -30.87
CA TRP A 131 -1.04 8.92 -31.25
C TRP A 131 -1.71 10.29 -31.12
N GLN A 132 -0.92 11.33 -30.86
CA GLN A 132 -1.42 12.70 -30.80
C GLN A 132 -1.78 13.22 -32.20
N ASP A 133 -2.87 13.99 -32.30
CA ASP A 133 -3.25 14.67 -33.53
C ASP A 133 -2.56 16.04 -33.69
N ASN A 134 -1.24 16.02 -33.87
CA ASN A 134 -0.44 17.21 -34.17
C ASN A 134 -0.20 17.36 -35.68
N GLY A 135 -1.22 17.05 -36.50
CA GLY A 135 -1.13 17.00 -37.96
C GLY A 135 -0.98 15.58 -38.53
N LEU A 136 -0.88 14.55 -37.67
CA LEU A 136 -0.85 13.15 -38.08
C LEU A 136 -2.22 12.60 -38.48
N LYS A 137 -3.31 13.20 -37.99
CA LYS A 137 -4.69 12.71 -38.17
C LYS A 137 -4.80 11.19 -37.93
N PRO A 138 -4.46 10.72 -36.71
CA PRO A 138 -4.61 9.31 -36.36
C PRO A 138 -6.08 8.86 -36.43
N PRO A 139 -6.36 7.55 -36.43
CA PRO A 139 -7.73 7.04 -36.38
C PRO A 139 -8.52 7.70 -35.25
N ALA A 140 -9.77 8.08 -35.55
CA ALA A 140 -10.66 8.71 -34.57
C ALA A 140 -10.85 7.79 -33.35
N LYS A 141 -11.20 8.38 -32.20
CA LYS A 141 -11.33 7.64 -30.93
C LYS A 141 -12.39 6.53 -30.98
N ASP A 142 -13.36 6.66 -31.89
CA ASP A 142 -14.46 5.73 -32.12
C ASP A 142 -14.25 4.86 -33.37
N ALA A 143 -13.09 4.94 -34.03
CA ALA A 143 -12.74 4.11 -35.16
C ALA A 143 -12.70 2.62 -34.76
N VAL A 144 -13.25 1.77 -35.61
CA VAL A 144 -13.21 0.31 -35.43
C VAL A 144 -11.97 -0.26 -36.12
N TRP A 145 -11.10 -0.86 -35.33
CA TRP A 145 -9.84 -1.45 -35.80
C TRP A 145 -10.04 -2.85 -36.37
N THR A 146 -9.24 -3.19 -37.39
CA THR A 146 -9.22 -4.55 -37.94
C THR A 146 -8.25 -5.40 -37.15
N ALA A 147 -8.72 -6.50 -36.56
CA ALA A 147 -7.89 -7.39 -35.76
C ALA A 147 -7.39 -8.61 -36.56
N THR A 148 -6.24 -9.12 -36.16
CA THR A 148 -5.79 -10.47 -36.51
C THR A 148 -5.99 -11.40 -35.32
N GLY A 149 -6.54 -12.59 -35.58
CA GLY A 149 -6.91 -13.53 -34.53
C GLY A 149 -8.20 -13.15 -33.80
N ASP A 150 -8.64 -14.03 -32.91
CA ASP A 150 -9.89 -13.96 -32.15
C ASP A 150 -9.66 -13.98 -30.63
N VAL A 151 -8.45 -14.35 -30.20
CA VAL A 151 -8.04 -14.48 -28.78
C VAL A 151 -6.62 -13.94 -28.57
N LEU A 152 -6.47 -13.06 -27.59
CA LEU A 152 -5.18 -12.68 -26.99
C LEU A 152 -4.86 -13.60 -25.81
N ALA A 153 -3.72 -14.30 -25.88
CA ALA A 153 -3.24 -15.22 -24.84
C ALA A 153 -1.71 -15.25 -24.79
N PRO A 154 -1.08 -15.85 -23.75
CA PRO A 154 0.38 -15.96 -23.68
C PRO A 154 0.95 -16.69 -24.91
N GLY A 155 1.91 -16.06 -25.59
CA GLY A 155 2.48 -16.56 -26.85
C GLY A 155 1.58 -16.43 -28.08
N LYS A 156 0.41 -15.79 -27.96
CA LYS A 156 -0.55 -15.54 -29.06
C LYS A 156 -0.89 -14.04 -29.12
N PRO A 157 -0.02 -13.19 -29.67
CA PRO A 157 -0.27 -11.77 -29.79
C PRO A 157 -1.39 -11.47 -30.79
N VAL A 158 -2.07 -10.34 -30.60
CA VAL A 158 -3.12 -9.83 -31.49
C VAL A 158 -2.66 -8.52 -32.10
N ARG A 159 -2.82 -8.37 -33.41
CA ARG A 159 -2.50 -7.14 -34.13
C ARG A 159 -3.77 -6.43 -34.54
N LEU A 160 -3.85 -5.13 -34.23
CA LEU A 160 -4.90 -4.22 -34.64
C LEU A 160 -4.33 -3.28 -35.70
N ASP A 161 -4.94 -3.25 -36.88
CA ASP A 161 -4.54 -2.37 -37.99
C ASP A 161 -5.64 -1.35 -38.30
N ALA A 162 -5.24 -0.13 -38.61
CA ALA A 162 -6.09 0.95 -39.10
C ALA A 162 -5.29 1.83 -40.09
N ALA A 163 -5.98 2.68 -40.85
CA ALA A 163 -5.36 3.65 -41.74
C ALA A 163 -6.14 4.96 -41.69
N ASN A 164 -5.46 6.07 -42.00
CA ASN A 164 -6.12 7.34 -42.24
C ASN A 164 -6.21 7.65 -43.74
N ALA A 165 -6.93 8.72 -44.09
CA ALA A 165 -7.06 9.18 -45.48
C ALA A 165 -5.80 9.87 -46.02
N GLN A 166 -4.80 10.17 -45.17
CA GLN A 166 -3.60 10.94 -45.53
C GLN A 166 -2.40 10.06 -45.90
N GLY A 167 -2.57 8.74 -45.92
CA GLY A 167 -1.52 7.80 -46.31
C GLY A 167 -0.63 7.35 -45.14
N GLN A 168 -1.12 7.39 -43.90
CA GLN A 168 -0.48 6.72 -42.77
C GLN A 168 -1.23 5.43 -42.41
N ARG A 169 -0.46 4.38 -42.13
CA ARG A 169 -0.98 3.11 -41.61
C ARG A 169 -0.55 2.96 -40.16
N PHE A 170 -1.51 2.58 -39.32
CA PHE A 170 -1.35 2.47 -37.89
C PHE A 170 -1.51 1.02 -37.46
N ARG A 171 -0.66 0.58 -36.55
CA ARG A 171 -0.69 -0.76 -36.00
C ARG A 171 -0.49 -0.73 -34.50
N ILE A 172 -1.32 -1.47 -33.78
CA ILE A 172 -1.13 -1.78 -32.36
C ILE A 172 -1.03 -3.29 -32.23
N GLU A 173 0.18 -3.78 -31.93
CA GLU A 173 0.40 -5.19 -31.59
C GLU A 173 0.37 -5.34 -30.07
N LEU A 174 -0.54 -6.20 -29.60
CA LEU A 174 -0.79 -6.50 -28.21
C LEU A 174 -0.30 -7.90 -27.90
N ALA A 175 0.59 -8.03 -26.92
CA ALA A 175 0.95 -9.30 -26.31
C ALA A 175 0.62 -9.24 -24.82
N VAL A 176 0.31 -10.39 -24.22
CA VAL A 176 0.08 -10.53 -22.78
C VAL A 176 0.88 -11.72 -22.27
N ASP A 177 1.40 -11.63 -21.07
CA ASP A 177 2.05 -12.76 -20.41
C ASP A 177 1.07 -13.59 -19.56
N SER A 178 1.59 -14.59 -18.84
CA SER A 178 0.78 -15.40 -17.93
C SER A 178 0.46 -14.72 -16.59
N GLY A 179 1.02 -13.53 -16.34
CA GLY A 179 0.81 -12.73 -15.14
C GLY A 179 -0.18 -11.61 -15.43
N TYR A 180 0.25 -10.36 -15.41
CA TYR A 180 -0.61 -9.19 -15.60
C TYR A 180 -0.02 -8.14 -16.54
N MET A 181 1.03 -8.49 -17.29
CA MET A 181 1.76 -7.53 -18.11
C MET A 181 1.34 -7.63 -19.57
N PHE A 182 0.83 -6.52 -20.09
CA PHE A 182 0.61 -6.31 -21.51
C PHE A 182 1.83 -5.61 -22.12
N THR A 183 2.28 -6.06 -23.28
CA THR A 183 3.24 -5.35 -24.13
C THR A 183 2.50 -4.77 -25.32
N ILE A 184 2.67 -3.46 -25.53
CA ILE A 184 1.97 -2.69 -26.55
C ILE A 184 3.01 -2.12 -27.49
N ARG A 185 2.98 -2.55 -28.75
CA ARG A 185 3.84 -2.01 -29.81
C ARG A 185 2.99 -1.20 -30.78
N GLN A 186 3.23 0.09 -30.77
CA GLN A 186 2.57 1.06 -31.63
C GLN A 186 3.47 1.39 -32.81
N THR A 187 3.03 1.05 -34.02
CA THR A 187 3.77 1.34 -35.25
C THR A 187 2.97 2.27 -36.15
N VAL A 188 3.62 3.32 -36.66
CA VAL A 188 3.11 4.16 -37.75
C VAL A 188 4.03 3.99 -38.94
N LEU A 189 3.45 3.66 -40.10
CA LEU A 189 4.11 3.70 -41.40
C LEU A 189 3.59 4.92 -42.17
N ASN A 190 4.48 5.79 -42.63
CA ASN A 190 4.12 6.92 -43.49
C ASN A 190 4.33 6.55 -44.95
N THR A 191 3.25 6.36 -45.71
CA THR A 191 3.30 6.13 -47.16
C THR A 191 2.98 7.38 -47.98
N SER A 192 2.79 8.54 -47.32
CA SER A 192 2.59 9.82 -48.00
C SER A 192 3.92 10.43 -48.44
N ALA A 193 3.88 11.46 -49.29
CA ALA A 193 5.08 12.18 -49.73
C ALA A 193 5.66 13.12 -48.65
N ASN A 194 4.83 13.60 -47.72
CA ASN A 194 5.21 14.60 -46.72
C ASN A 194 5.68 13.94 -45.43
N ALA A 195 6.63 14.56 -44.74
CA ALA A 195 6.97 14.16 -43.38
C ALA A 195 5.84 14.53 -42.41
N VAL A 196 5.55 13.64 -41.46
CA VAL A 196 4.49 13.85 -40.45
C VAL A 196 5.07 13.73 -39.02
N PRO A 197 4.65 14.56 -38.07
CA PRO A 197 5.06 14.42 -36.68
C PRO A 197 4.32 13.24 -36.02
N VAL A 198 5.05 12.36 -35.36
CA VAL A 198 4.50 11.19 -34.67
C VAL A 198 4.88 11.24 -33.20
N ALA A 199 3.86 11.25 -32.33
CA ALA A 199 3.98 11.10 -30.88
C ALA A 199 2.95 10.09 -30.40
N SER A 200 3.39 8.96 -29.85
CA SER A 200 2.51 7.96 -29.23
C SER A 200 2.12 8.39 -27.83
N TYR A 201 0.93 8.01 -27.38
CA TYR A 201 0.49 8.14 -26.00
C TYR A 201 -0.08 6.83 -25.47
N ALA A 202 -0.08 6.71 -24.15
CA ALA A 202 -0.91 5.77 -23.42
C ALA A 202 -1.67 6.50 -22.31
N LEU A 203 -2.89 6.06 -22.04
CA LEU A 203 -3.71 6.57 -20.96
C LEU A 203 -4.35 5.43 -20.18
N VAL A 204 -4.62 5.70 -18.91
CA VAL A 204 -5.50 4.92 -18.06
C VAL A 204 -6.50 5.87 -17.43
N ASN A 205 -7.79 5.58 -17.57
CA ASN A 205 -8.87 6.42 -17.07
C ASN A 205 -9.80 5.61 -16.17
N ARG A 206 -10.22 6.21 -15.06
CA ARG A 206 -11.14 5.62 -14.09
C ARG A 206 -12.25 6.58 -13.70
N SER A 207 -13.43 6.05 -13.43
CA SER A 207 -14.57 6.77 -12.89
C SER A 207 -14.51 6.79 -11.37
N GLY A 208 -14.52 7.99 -10.78
CA GLY A 208 -14.56 8.17 -9.34
C GLY A 208 -13.32 7.70 -8.60
N HIS A 209 -13.40 7.82 -7.28
CA HIS A 209 -12.37 7.38 -6.34
C HIS A 209 -12.35 5.86 -6.22
N SER A 210 -11.36 5.33 -5.51
CA SER A 210 -11.35 3.92 -5.12
C SER A 210 -12.40 3.62 -4.07
N LYS A 211 -12.88 2.37 -4.06
CA LYS A 211 -13.71 1.83 -2.97
C LYS A 211 -12.85 1.49 -1.75
N ASP A 212 -11.55 1.30 -1.94
CA ASP A 212 -10.60 1.06 -0.85
C ASP A 212 -10.26 2.39 -0.15
N PRO A 213 -10.23 2.43 1.19
CA PRO A 213 -9.88 3.64 1.92
C PRO A 213 -8.38 3.92 1.84
N THR A 214 -8.02 5.16 1.50
CA THR A 214 -6.69 5.71 1.78
C THR A 214 -6.51 5.91 3.28
N SER A 215 -5.33 5.60 3.80
CA SER A 215 -4.99 5.82 5.21
C SER A 215 -3.53 6.20 5.38
N TRP A 216 -3.13 6.58 6.59
CA TRP A 216 -1.73 6.86 6.94
C TRP A 216 -0.78 5.67 6.72
N THR A 217 -1.29 4.45 6.58
CA THR A 217 -0.51 3.21 6.32
C THR A 217 -0.65 2.67 4.90
N THR A 218 -1.52 3.24 4.08
CA THR A 218 -1.83 2.71 2.75
C THR A 218 -2.25 3.84 1.84
N HIS A 219 -1.43 4.09 0.83
CA HIS A 219 -1.80 4.95 -0.29
C HIS A 219 -2.78 4.24 -1.24
N VAL A 220 -3.87 4.93 -1.59
CA VAL A 220 -4.79 4.55 -2.65
C VAL A 220 -5.04 5.78 -3.54
N GLY A 221 -4.80 5.65 -4.84
CA GLY A 221 -4.95 6.74 -5.80
C GLY A 221 -3.84 6.81 -6.85
N PRO A 222 -3.63 8.01 -7.44
CA PRO A 222 -2.55 8.25 -8.39
C PRO A 222 -1.17 7.97 -7.78
N MET A 223 -0.31 7.33 -8.56
CA MET A 223 1.06 7.01 -8.15
C MET A 223 1.99 6.98 -9.37
N SER A 224 3.20 7.48 -9.21
CA SER A 224 4.23 7.44 -10.25
C SER A 224 5.61 7.05 -9.69
N VAL A 225 6.48 6.58 -10.58
CA VAL A 225 7.91 6.41 -10.36
C VAL A 225 8.63 7.21 -11.43
N HIS A 226 9.43 8.18 -11.01
CA HIS A 226 10.31 8.97 -11.86
C HIS A 226 11.42 9.60 -11.02
N ASP A 227 12.48 10.08 -11.69
CA ASP A 227 13.63 10.73 -11.04
C ASP A 227 14.29 9.88 -9.94
N GLY A 228 14.25 8.55 -10.08
CA GLY A 228 14.85 7.62 -9.13
C GLY A 228 14.05 7.40 -7.84
N GLY A 229 12.81 7.88 -7.76
CA GLY A 229 11.95 7.74 -6.57
C GLY A 229 10.51 7.32 -6.91
N ALA A 230 9.82 6.76 -5.92
CA ALA A 230 8.39 6.49 -5.96
C ALA A 230 7.62 7.64 -5.30
N HIS A 231 6.59 8.14 -5.99
CA HIS A 231 5.76 9.28 -5.60
C HIS A 231 4.32 8.81 -5.41
N TYR A 232 3.84 8.92 -4.16
CA TYR A 232 2.50 8.50 -3.74
C TYR A 232 1.52 9.68 -3.76
N GLY A 233 1.47 10.39 -4.89
CA GLY A 233 0.60 11.54 -5.07
C GLY A 233 0.63 12.03 -6.52
N PRO A 234 -0.26 12.95 -6.92
CA PRO A 234 -1.31 13.60 -6.10
C PRO A 234 -2.40 12.62 -5.62
N ASN A 235 -3.15 12.95 -4.57
CA ASN A 235 -4.37 12.21 -4.21
C ASN A 235 -5.54 12.61 -5.12
N PHE A 236 -6.64 11.84 -5.11
CA PHE A 236 -7.85 12.23 -5.86
C PHE A 236 -8.40 13.59 -5.45
N THR A 237 -8.36 13.92 -4.15
CA THR A 237 -8.78 15.23 -3.62
C THR A 237 -7.90 16.36 -4.13
N ASP A 238 -6.60 16.13 -4.25
CA ASP A 238 -5.66 17.14 -4.75
C ASP A 238 -5.95 17.45 -6.23
N LEU A 239 -6.30 16.42 -7.02
CA LEU A 239 -6.75 16.55 -8.41
C LEU A 239 -8.14 17.19 -8.54
N ASP A 240 -8.96 17.14 -7.50
CA ASP A 240 -10.26 17.82 -7.48
C ASP A 240 -10.10 19.34 -7.32
N GLU A 241 -9.06 19.78 -6.62
CA GLU A 241 -8.81 21.17 -6.29
C GLU A 241 -7.83 21.85 -7.25
N THR A 242 -6.80 21.13 -7.69
CA THR A 242 -5.69 21.68 -8.46
C THR A 242 -5.33 20.79 -9.64
N ALA A 243 -5.09 21.43 -10.80
CA ALA A 243 -4.55 20.71 -11.95
C ALA A 243 -3.09 20.31 -11.68
N ASP A 244 -2.75 19.06 -11.99
CA ASP A 244 -1.36 18.59 -11.98
C ASP A 244 -0.58 19.33 -13.09
N PRO A 245 0.55 19.99 -12.78
CA PRO A 245 1.40 20.63 -13.78
C PRO A 245 2.02 19.64 -14.78
N GLY A 246 1.95 18.33 -14.51
CA GLY A 246 2.62 17.31 -15.29
C GLY A 246 4.12 17.22 -14.95
N PHE A 247 4.73 16.12 -15.36
CA PHE A 247 6.10 15.77 -15.04
C PHE A 247 6.76 15.00 -16.19
N SER A 248 8.09 14.89 -16.16
CA SER A 248 8.84 14.05 -17.09
C SER A 248 9.14 12.71 -16.46
N VAL A 249 9.02 11.63 -17.24
CA VAL A 249 9.40 10.28 -16.82
C VAL A 249 10.48 9.77 -17.76
N LYS A 250 11.62 9.35 -17.21
CA LYS A 250 12.66 8.60 -17.90
C LYS A 250 12.99 7.37 -17.07
N GLY A 251 12.67 6.18 -17.58
CA GLY A 251 12.86 4.94 -16.81
C GLY A 251 11.96 4.86 -15.59
N GLY A 252 10.64 4.79 -15.79
CA GLY A 252 9.67 4.77 -14.70
C GLY A 252 8.28 4.32 -15.15
N TRP A 253 7.26 4.65 -14.39
CA TRP A 253 5.86 4.31 -14.69
C TRP A 253 4.89 5.22 -13.94
N LEU A 254 3.62 5.23 -14.34
CA LEU A 254 2.56 5.95 -13.63
C LEU A 254 1.23 5.22 -13.73
N GLY A 255 0.33 5.46 -12.79
CA GLY A 255 -1.04 4.96 -12.87
C GLY A 255 -1.79 5.09 -11.57
N PHE A 256 -2.66 4.13 -11.28
CA PHE A 256 -3.49 4.13 -10.08
C PHE A 256 -3.27 2.86 -9.28
N THR A 257 -3.09 3.02 -7.98
CA THR A 257 -2.94 1.93 -7.01
C THR A 257 -4.17 1.90 -6.12
N ASP A 258 -4.77 0.73 -5.96
CA ASP A 258 -5.78 0.43 -4.94
C ASP A 258 -5.11 -0.44 -3.85
N LYS A 259 -5.85 -0.95 -2.85
CA LYS A 259 -5.22 -1.71 -1.76
C LYS A 259 -4.42 -2.90 -2.28
N TYR A 260 -5.03 -3.70 -3.17
CA TYR A 260 -4.41 -4.91 -3.74
C TYR A 260 -4.18 -4.87 -5.25
N TRP A 261 -4.72 -3.86 -5.94
CA TRP A 261 -4.75 -3.80 -7.40
C TRP A 261 -3.89 -2.65 -7.91
N LEU A 262 -3.35 -2.81 -9.11
CA LEU A 262 -2.55 -1.79 -9.79
C LEU A 262 -2.94 -1.76 -11.27
N THR A 263 -3.12 -0.56 -11.80
CA THR A 263 -2.96 -0.30 -13.24
C THR A 263 -1.80 0.67 -13.43
N ALA A 264 -0.78 0.27 -14.19
CA ALA A 264 0.40 1.10 -14.43
C ALA A 264 0.76 1.14 -15.91
N LEU A 265 0.89 2.36 -16.43
CA LEU A 265 1.46 2.69 -17.72
C LEU A 265 2.98 2.75 -17.58
N ILE A 266 3.69 1.92 -18.34
CA ILE A 266 5.13 1.77 -18.25
C ILE A 266 5.74 2.14 -19.62
N PRO A 267 6.23 3.38 -19.80
CA PRO A 267 6.94 3.75 -21.01
C PRO A 267 8.22 2.91 -21.19
N ASP A 268 8.77 2.91 -22.40
CA ASP A 268 10.11 2.37 -22.64
C ASP A 268 11.11 3.03 -21.68
N GLN A 269 11.86 2.21 -20.94
CA GLN A 269 12.68 2.70 -19.84
C GLN A 269 13.89 3.54 -20.31
N GLY A 270 14.26 3.46 -21.59
CA GLY A 270 15.29 4.30 -22.19
C GLY A 270 14.76 5.62 -22.79
N GLN A 271 13.44 5.79 -22.88
CA GLN A 271 12.82 6.97 -23.47
C GLN A 271 12.34 7.95 -22.41
N GLN A 272 12.48 9.24 -22.71
CA GLN A 272 11.84 10.29 -21.94
C GLN A 272 10.43 10.54 -22.48
N VAL A 273 9.45 10.63 -21.59
CA VAL A 273 8.05 10.92 -21.91
C VAL A 273 7.53 12.03 -20.99
N SER A 274 6.58 12.83 -21.47
CA SER A 274 5.80 13.71 -20.60
C SER A 274 4.63 12.92 -20.02
N ALA A 275 4.35 13.08 -18.73
CA ALA A 275 3.30 12.38 -18.02
C ALA A 275 2.50 13.34 -17.14
N GLN A 276 1.26 12.97 -16.84
CA GLN A 276 0.35 13.82 -16.06
C GLN A 276 -0.77 12.98 -15.44
N PHE A 277 -1.25 13.41 -14.27
CA PHE A 277 -2.56 13.04 -13.75
C PHE A 277 -3.57 14.17 -13.89
N GLN A 278 -4.77 13.89 -14.36
CA GLN A 278 -5.78 14.94 -14.53
C GLN A 278 -7.18 14.45 -14.17
N LYS A 279 -7.99 15.38 -13.67
CA LYS A 279 -9.43 15.18 -13.55
C LYS A 279 -10.10 15.45 -14.91
N GLY A 280 -10.83 14.46 -15.41
CA GLY A 280 -11.67 14.57 -16.58
C GLY A 280 -13.11 14.98 -16.24
N GLY A 281 -13.95 15.07 -17.27
CA GLY A 281 -15.39 15.26 -17.10
C GLY A 281 -16.06 14.11 -16.34
N ASN A 282 -17.28 14.33 -15.84
CA ASN A 282 -18.10 13.32 -15.17
C ASN A 282 -17.39 12.57 -14.01
N ASN A 283 -16.58 13.30 -13.23
CA ASN A 283 -15.83 12.76 -12.09
C ASN A 283 -14.88 11.61 -12.45
N THR A 284 -14.25 11.72 -13.63
CA THR A 284 -13.22 10.76 -14.06
C THR A 284 -11.83 11.27 -13.72
N TYR A 285 -10.88 10.36 -13.54
CA TYR A 285 -9.47 10.66 -13.33
C TYR A 285 -8.65 9.89 -14.34
N GLN A 286 -7.60 10.53 -14.86
CA GLN A 286 -6.75 9.96 -15.87
C GLN A 286 -5.28 10.10 -15.48
N GLY A 287 -4.51 9.04 -15.69
CA GLY A 287 -3.06 9.11 -15.80
C GLY A 287 -2.66 8.84 -17.24
N ASN A 288 -1.75 9.64 -17.81
CA ASN A 288 -1.28 9.44 -19.18
C ASN A 288 0.19 9.80 -19.33
N PHE A 289 0.82 9.21 -20.35
CA PHE A 289 2.09 9.71 -20.87
C PHE A 289 2.05 9.89 -22.38
N ALA A 290 2.88 10.77 -22.90
CA ALA A 290 3.12 10.97 -24.32
C ALA A 290 4.63 11.00 -24.64
N SER A 291 5.02 10.34 -25.73
CA SER A 291 6.39 10.40 -26.23
C SER A 291 6.70 11.74 -26.88
N THR A 292 7.96 12.16 -26.88
CA THR A 292 8.40 13.31 -27.66
C THR A 292 8.10 13.12 -29.16
N PRO A 293 7.50 14.12 -29.85
CA PRO A 293 7.22 14.04 -31.28
C PRO A 293 8.48 13.81 -32.12
N ARG A 294 8.39 12.92 -33.11
CA ARG A 294 9.44 12.68 -34.12
C ARG A 294 8.88 12.85 -35.52
N LEU A 295 9.60 13.55 -36.39
CA LEU A 295 9.24 13.65 -37.80
C LEU A 295 9.52 12.32 -38.51
N LEU A 296 8.50 11.78 -39.16
CA LEU A 296 8.56 10.54 -39.92
C LEU A 296 8.43 10.84 -41.41
N GLY A 297 9.52 10.64 -42.17
CA GLY A 297 9.56 10.86 -43.62
C GLY A 297 8.79 9.82 -44.43
N SER A 298 8.70 10.05 -45.74
CA SER A 298 8.04 9.11 -46.67
C SER A 298 8.72 7.73 -46.67
N GLY A 299 7.92 6.67 -46.67
CA GLY A 299 8.38 5.27 -46.64
C GLY A 299 8.94 4.80 -45.29
N GLN A 300 9.09 5.70 -44.30
CA GLN A 300 9.63 5.35 -43.00
C GLN A 300 8.54 4.81 -42.06
N ALA A 301 8.97 3.94 -41.15
CA ALA A 301 8.14 3.45 -40.05
C ALA A 301 8.77 3.82 -38.70
N LEU A 302 7.93 4.23 -37.75
CA LEU A 302 8.32 4.43 -36.36
C LEU A 302 7.56 3.43 -35.50
N THR A 303 8.28 2.70 -34.64
CA THR A 303 7.69 1.81 -33.64
C THR A 303 8.06 2.29 -32.24
N GLN A 304 7.06 2.49 -31.39
CA GLN A 304 7.22 2.72 -29.96
C GLN A 304 6.67 1.51 -29.20
N THR A 305 7.43 1.04 -28.22
CA THR A 305 6.99 -0.04 -27.32
C THR A 305 6.73 0.54 -25.94
N SER A 306 5.61 0.15 -25.34
CA SER A 306 5.30 0.41 -23.94
C SER A 306 4.72 -0.85 -23.30
N ARG A 307 4.55 -0.83 -21.99
CA ARG A 307 3.89 -1.89 -21.25
C ARG A 307 2.74 -1.32 -20.42
N PHE A 308 1.75 -2.16 -20.15
CA PHE A 308 0.64 -1.84 -19.29
C PHE A 308 0.47 -3.00 -18.30
N PHE A 309 0.68 -2.71 -17.02
CA PHE A 309 0.35 -3.66 -15.95
C PHE A 309 -1.10 -3.43 -15.54
N ALA A 310 -1.90 -4.49 -15.46
CA ALA A 310 -3.27 -4.43 -14.94
C ALA A 310 -3.60 -5.71 -14.17
N GLY A 311 -3.39 -5.68 -12.84
CA GLY A 311 -3.60 -6.87 -12.04
C GLY A 311 -3.32 -6.71 -10.56
N ALA A 312 -3.08 -7.87 -9.92
CA ALA A 312 -2.83 -7.96 -8.48
C ALA A 312 -1.38 -7.65 -8.13
N LYS A 313 -1.18 -6.95 -7.02
CA LYS A 313 0.13 -6.60 -6.47
C LYS A 313 0.78 -7.79 -5.75
N GLU A 314 1.01 -8.89 -6.46
CA GLU A 314 1.75 -10.05 -5.97
C GLU A 314 3.23 -9.66 -5.79
N VAL A 315 3.77 -9.75 -4.58
CA VAL A 315 5.10 -9.23 -4.22
C VAL A 315 6.18 -9.84 -5.10
N LYS A 316 6.18 -11.17 -5.21
CA LYS A 316 7.16 -11.90 -6.02
C LYS A 316 7.06 -11.57 -7.50
N LEU A 317 5.83 -11.38 -8.01
CA LEU A 317 5.60 -11.07 -9.43
C LEU A 317 6.10 -9.66 -9.78
N LEU A 318 5.80 -8.66 -8.94
CA LEU A 318 6.30 -7.30 -9.14
C LEU A 318 7.84 -7.27 -9.10
N GLN A 319 8.46 -8.01 -8.17
CA GLN A 319 9.92 -8.16 -8.11
C GLN A 319 10.49 -8.84 -9.36
N THR A 320 9.83 -9.87 -9.90
CA THR A 320 10.23 -10.50 -11.17
C THR A 320 10.18 -9.51 -12.32
N TYR A 321 9.10 -8.73 -12.43
CA TYR A 321 9.00 -7.69 -13.47
C TYR A 321 9.99 -6.54 -13.30
N GLU A 322 10.32 -6.16 -12.07
CA GLU A 322 11.37 -5.19 -11.78
C GLU A 322 12.74 -5.69 -12.21
N ASN A 323 13.13 -6.89 -11.78
CA ASN A 323 14.47 -7.44 -12.01
C ASN A 323 14.67 -7.91 -13.47
N ASP A 324 13.76 -8.74 -13.98
CA ASP A 324 13.91 -9.36 -15.31
C ASP A 324 13.40 -8.41 -16.40
N GLY A 325 12.27 -7.74 -16.11
CA GLY A 325 11.65 -6.77 -17.02
C GLY A 325 12.36 -5.41 -17.03
N LYS A 326 13.29 -5.18 -16.09
CA LYS A 326 14.04 -3.92 -15.90
C LYS A 326 13.13 -2.70 -15.72
N ILE A 327 12.00 -2.87 -15.03
CA ILE A 327 11.05 -1.78 -14.77
C ILE A 327 11.43 -1.13 -13.45
N LEU A 328 11.74 0.16 -13.46
CA LEU A 328 12.25 0.84 -12.27
C LEU A 328 11.22 0.79 -11.11
N MET A 329 11.65 0.28 -9.96
CA MET A 329 10.93 0.35 -8.66
C MET A 329 9.46 -0.09 -8.74
N LEU A 330 9.15 -1.11 -9.55
CA LEU A 330 7.78 -1.60 -9.70
C LEU A 330 7.26 -2.23 -8.39
N ASP A 331 8.15 -2.77 -7.55
CA ASP A 331 7.80 -3.33 -6.25
C ASP A 331 7.29 -2.27 -5.24
N LYS A 332 7.53 -0.98 -5.51
CA LYS A 332 7.01 0.15 -4.75
C LYS A 332 5.53 0.42 -4.99
N ALA A 333 4.90 -0.23 -5.97
CA ALA A 333 3.44 -0.21 -6.10
C ALA A 333 2.73 -0.71 -4.82
N ILE A 334 3.44 -1.51 -4.02
CA ILE A 334 3.11 -1.77 -2.62
C ILE A 334 3.80 -0.69 -1.79
N ASP A 335 3.01 0.12 -1.10
CA ASP A 335 3.50 1.17 -0.21
C ASP A 335 4.11 0.53 1.05
N TRP A 336 5.36 0.08 0.98
CA TRP A 336 6.13 -0.41 2.12
C TRP A 336 6.46 0.71 3.11
N GLY A 337 6.40 1.97 2.68
CA GLY A 337 6.79 3.12 3.51
C GLY A 337 8.23 3.04 4.01
N TRP A 338 8.52 3.82 5.05
CA TRP A 338 9.87 3.98 5.61
C TRP A 338 10.48 2.73 6.27
N PHE A 339 9.67 1.73 6.62
CA PHE A 339 10.12 0.50 7.28
C PHE A 339 10.35 -0.67 6.33
N GLU A 340 10.46 -0.42 5.02
CA GLU A 340 10.67 -1.46 4.01
C GLU A 340 11.86 -2.42 4.29
N ILE A 341 12.91 -1.91 4.94
CA ILE A 341 14.09 -2.69 5.34
C ILE A 341 13.72 -3.80 6.33
N VAL A 342 12.67 -3.61 7.12
CA VAL A 342 12.16 -4.58 8.09
C VAL A 342 10.99 -5.37 7.51
N GLU A 343 10.08 -4.69 6.79
CA GLU A 343 8.88 -5.30 6.21
C GLU A 343 9.19 -6.37 5.16
N LYS A 344 10.08 -6.08 4.19
CA LYS A 344 10.38 -7.02 3.11
C LYS A 344 11.03 -8.32 3.60
N PRO A 345 12.02 -8.31 4.52
CA PRO A 345 12.54 -9.55 5.10
C PRO A 345 11.51 -10.34 5.91
N ILE A 346 10.67 -9.65 6.70
CA ILE A 346 9.59 -10.31 7.46
C ILE A 346 8.61 -10.98 6.50
N PHE A 347 8.17 -10.30 5.44
CA PHE A 347 7.31 -10.89 4.42
C PHE A 347 7.97 -12.09 3.74
N THR A 348 9.23 -11.95 3.32
CA THR A 348 9.96 -13.03 2.62
C THR A 348 10.06 -14.28 3.49
N TYR A 349 10.37 -14.11 4.78
CA TYR A 349 10.42 -15.21 5.73
C TYR A 349 9.02 -15.79 6.04
N LEU A 350 7.99 -14.95 6.13
CA LEU A 350 6.61 -15.37 6.32
C LEU A 350 6.08 -16.17 5.11
N ASP A 351 6.33 -15.72 3.89
CA ASP A 351 5.96 -16.43 2.65
C ASP A 351 6.71 -17.77 2.56
N TRP A 352 7.99 -17.80 2.95
CA TRP A 352 8.75 -19.05 3.02
C TRP A 352 8.15 -20.04 4.04
N LEU A 353 7.81 -19.57 5.26
CA LEU A 353 7.11 -20.38 6.26
C LEU A 353 5.76 -20.89 5.74
N PHE A 354 4.99 -20.04 5.08
CA PHE A 354 3.72 -20.40 4.47
C PHE A 354 3.90 -21.49 3.40
N ARG A 355 4.88 -21.36 2.49
CA ARG A 355 5.14 -22.38 1.46
C ARG A 355 5.51 -23.74 2.03
N MET A 356 6.11 -23.79 3.22
CA MET A 356 6.43 -25.04 3.90
C MET A 356 5.23 -25.68 4.59
N VAL A 357 4.39 -24.88 5.28
CA VAL A 357 3.31 -25.40 6.13
C VAL A 357 1.91 -25.37 5.48
N GLY A 358 1.75 -24.61 4.40
CA GLY A 358 0.48 -24.44 3.67
C GLY A 358 -0.60 -23.66 4.42
N ASN A 359 -0.29 -23.02 5.55
CA ASN A 359 -1.25 -22.30 6.38
C ASN A 359 -0.65 -21.00 6.94
N PHE A 360 -1.20 -19.85 6.55
CA PHE A 360 -0.66 -18.54 6.95
C PHE A 360 -0.77 -18.28 8.45
N GLY A 361 -1.82 -18.75 9.13
CA GLY A 361 -1.94 -18.55 10.57
C GLY A 361 -0.88 -19.34 11.36
N VAL A 362 -0.58 -20.57 10.91
CA VAL A 362 0.55 -21.35 11.45
C VAL A 362 1.87 -20.68 11.11
N ALA A 363 2.04 -20.15 9.90
CA ALA A 363 3.24 -19.41 9.50
C ALA A 363 3.46 -18.17 10.39
N ILE A 364 2.40 -17.42 10.73
CA ILE A 364 2.46 -16.29 11.69
C ILE A 364 2.91 -16.77 13.07
N ILE A 365 2.41 -17.92 13.56
CA ILE A 365 2.84 -18.50 14.84
C ILE A 365 4.33 -18.85 14.81
N LEU A 366 4.80 -19.52 13.76
CA LEU A 366 6.21 -19.90 13.59
C LEU A 366 7.13 -18.68 13.44
N LEU A 367 6.68 -17.66 12.71
CA LEU A 367 7.35 -16.37 12.62
C LEU A 367 7.52 -15.75 14.01
N THR A 368 6.43 -15.74 14.80
CA THR A 368 6.43 -15.20 16.16
C THR A 368 7.40 -15.95 17.06
N LEU A 369 7.40 -17.28 17.01
CA LEU A 369 8.33 -18.14 17.73
C LEU A 369 9.79 -17.84 17.37
N THR A 370 10.07 -17.66 16.06
CA THR A 370 11.43 -17.35 15.57
C THR A 370 11.89 -15.99 16.11
N ILE A 371 11.09 -14.94 15.94
CA ILE A 371 11.42 -13.59 16.41
C ILE A 371 11.62 -13.57 17.93
N ARG A 372 10.72 -14.22 18.68
CA ARG A 372 10.84 -14.32 20.14
C ARG A 372 12.06 -15.12 20.58
N GLY A 373 12.43 -16.17 19.84
CA GLY A 373 13.66 -16.92 20.05
C GLY A 373 14.91 -16.06 19.87
N LEU A 374 14.98 -15.27 18.80
CA LEU A 374 16.08 -14.33 18.55
C LEU A 374 16.16 -13.23 19.60
N MET A 375 15.01 -12.73 20.06
CA MET A 375 14.93 -11.69 21.11
C MET A 375 15.10 -12.26 22.53
N PHE A 376 15.21 -13.57 22.70
CA PHE A 376 15.25 -14.22 24.01
C PHE A 376 16.34 -13.67 24.95
N PRO A 377 17.60 -13.45 24.51
CA PRO A 377 18.64 -12.89 25.38
C PRO A 377 18.30 -11.47 25.88
N ILE A 378 17.69 -10.66 25.02
CA ILE A 378 17.27 -9.29 25.36
C ILE A 378 16.10 -9.35 26.36
N ALA A 379 15.12 -10.22 26.10
CA ALA A 379 13.98 -10.44 26.98
C ALA A 379 14.42 -10.96 28.36
N GLN A 380 15.45 -11.80 28.45
CA GLN A 380 16.01 -12.22 29.75
C GLN A 380 16.60 -11.05 30.55
N LYS A 381 17.32 -10.12 29.90
CA LYS A 381 17.84 -8.93 30.56
C LYS A 381 16.73 -8.02 31.07
N GLN A 382 15.67 -7.81 30.27
CA GLN A 382 14.48 -7.06 30.69
C GLN A 382 13.81 -7.68 31.91
N PHE A 383 13.63 -9.01 31.90
CA PHE A 383 13.02 -9.72 33.01
C PHE A 383 13.82 -9.57 34.31
N LYS A 384 15.15 -9.70 34.24
CA LYS A 384 16.02 -9.47 35.41
C LYS A 384 15.80 -8.07 36.00
N SER A 385 15.66 -7.04 35.14
CA SER A 385 15.35 -5.68 35.59
C SER A 385 13.96 -5.59 36.23
N MET A 386 12.93 -6.17 35.61
CA MET A 386 11.56 -6.16 36.15
C MET A 386 11.46 -6.86 37.51
N ALA A 387 12.16 -7.98 37.68
CA ALA A 387 12.17 -8.70 38.94
C ALA A 387 12.91 -7.93 40.05
N ALA A 388 14.02 -7.26 39.70
CA ALA A 388 14.69 -6.34 40.62
C ALA A 388 13.78 -5.16 41.01
N MET A 389 13.03 -4.58 40.06
CA MET A 389 12.03 -3.55 40.38
C MET A 389 10.93 -4.06 41.31
N LYS A 390 10.46 -5.30 41.12
CA LYS A 390 9.47 -5.92 42.02
C LYS A 390 9.99 -6.03 43.47
N LEU A 391 11.27 -6.38 43.66
CA LEU A 391 11.92 -6.43 44.97
C LEU A 391 12.06 -5.04 45.62
N LEU A 392 12.18 -3.98 44.83
CA LEU A 392 12.28 -2.60 45.31
C LEU A 392 10.93 -1.96 45.65
N GLN A 393 9.80 -2.53 45.20
CA GLN A 393 8.46 -1.98 45.47
C GLN A 393 8.18 -1.62 46.94
N PRO A 394 8.49 -2.45 47.96
CA PRO A 394 8.25 -2.06 49.36
C PRO A 394 9.07 -0.84 49.79
N LYS A 395 10.36 -0.75 49.38
CA LYS A 395 11.20 0.42 49.66
C LYS A 395 10.68 1.67 48.97
N MET A 396 10.20 1.52 47.73
CA MET A 396 9.57 2.62 46.99
C MET A 396 8.29 3.10 47.67
N LYS A 397 7.46 2.20 48.23
CA LYS A 397 6.23 2.57 48.96
C LYS A 397 6.55 3.36 50.21
N ALA A 398 7.55 2.92 50.98
CA ALA A 398 8.00 3.65 52.16
C ALA A 398 8.49 5.07 51.82
N LEU A 399 9.22 5.25 50.71
CA LEU A 399 9.63 6.57 50.22
C LEU A 399 8.42 7.41 49.78
N GLN A 400 7.42 6.80 49.13
CA GLN A 400 6.22 7.52 48.72
C GLN A 400 5.40 8.02 49.90
N GLU A 401 5.25 7.22 50.95
CA GLU A 401 4.57 7.60 52.18
C GLU A 401 5.32 8.69 52.95
N ARG A 402 6.66 8.57 53.02
CA ARG A 402 7.52 9.53 53.73
C ARG A 402 7.54 10.92 53.09
N TYR A 403 7.45 11.00 51.76
CA TYR A 403 7.54 12.25 51.00
C TYR A 403 6.24 12.56 50.23
N LYS A 404 5.08 12.15 50.78
CA LYS A 404 3.78 12.30 50.10
C LYS A 404 3.45 13.75 49.72
N ASP A 405 3.88 14.70 50.55
CA ASP A 405 3.61 16.14 50.37
C ASP A 405 4.68 16.87 49.54
N ASP A 406 5.79 16.20 49.20
CA ASP A 406 6.92 16.76 48.43
C ASP A 406 7.23 15.86 47.23
N LYS A 407 6.37 15.94 46.19
CA LYS A 407 6.52 15.16 44.95
C LYS A 407 7.88 15.32 44.26
N PRO A 408 8.47 16.53 44.17
CA PRO A 408 9.82 16.69 43.62
C PRO A 408 10.86 15.87 44.38
N ARG A 409 10.87 15.94 45.71
CA ARG A 409 11.81 15.17 46.54
C ARG A 409 11.54 13.67 46.49
N GLN A 410 10.27 13.28 46.47
CA GLN A 410 9.86 11.89 46.29
C GLN A 410 10.44 11.28 44.99
N GLN A 411 10.36 12.00 43.87
CA GLN A 411 10.94 11.53 42.60
C GLN A 411 12.47 11.44 42.66
N GLN A 412 13.14 12.39 43.33
CA GLN A 412 14.60 12.37 43.50
C GLN A 412 15.06 11.16 44.33
N GLU A 413 14.40 10.88 45.45
CA GLU A 413 14.74 9.75 46.32
C GLU A 413 14.46 8.40 45.65
N ILE A 414 13.37 8.29 44.86
CA ILE A 414 13.09 7.11 44.06
C ILE A 414 14.20 6.88 43.01
N MET A 415 14.67 7.93 42.34
CA MET A 415 15.77 7.82 41.38
C MET A 415 17.11 7.50 42.08
N ALA A 416 17.35 8.04 43.26
CA ALA A 416 18.53 7.72 44.08
C ALA A 416 18.50 6.25 44.52
N LEU A 417 17.33 5.72 44.89
CA LEU A 417 17.14 4.31 45.21
C LEU A 417 17.48 3.41 44.00
N TYR A 418 16.96 3.73 42.80
CA TYR A 418 17.30 2.99 41.58
C TYR A 418 18.80 2.99 41.29
N LYS A 419 19.47 4.14 41.47
CA LYS A 419 20.92 4.27 41.27
C LYS A 419 21.72 3.46 42.29
N THR A 420 21.31 3.49 43.55
CA THR A 420 21.96 2.77 44.66
C THR A 420 21.85 1.26 44.47
N GLU A 421 20.66 0.80 44.08
CA GLU A 421 20.36 -0.61 43.87
C GLU A 421 20.76 -1.09 42.46
N LYS A 422 21.34 -0.21 41.64
CA LYS A 422 21.80 -0.44 40.26
C LYS A 422 20.71 -1.04 39.35
N VAL A 423 19.46 -0.62 39.55
CA VAL A 423 18.30 -1.04 38.74
C VAL A 423 17.98 0.03 37.71
N ASN A 424 17.85 -0.35 36.44
CA ASN A 424 17.49 0.59 35.37
C ASN A 424 15.98 0.52 35.08
N PRO A 425 15.18 1.55 35.40
CA PRO A 425 13.75 1.55 35.14
C PRO A 425 13.40 1.47 33.65
N LEU A 426 14.27 2.00 32.76
CA LEU A 426 14.08 1.95 31.30
C LEU A 426 14.44 0.59 30.69
N ALA A 427 15.22 -0.24 31.39
CA ALA A 427 15.52 -1.59 30.90
C ALA A 427 14.25 -2.47 30.87
N GLY A 428 13.20 -2.10 31.61
CA GLY A 428 11.90 -2.75 31.58
C GLY A 428 11.09 -2.48 30.30
N CYS A 429 11.27 -1.35 29.62
CA CYS A 429 10.54 -1.01 28.39
C CYS A 429 11.36 -1.28 27.10
N LEU A 430 12.64 -1.62 27.23
CA LEU A 430 13.55 -1.81 26.10
C LEU A 430 13.06 -2.85 25.07
N PRO A 431 12.49 -4.01 25.45
CA PRO A 431 11.96 -4.94 24.46
C PRO A 431 10.70 -4.44 23.78
N THR A 432 9.87 -3.65 24.46
CA THR A 432 8.71 -2.99 23.83
C THR A 432 9.17 -2.05 22.72
N LEU A 433 10.23 -1.27 22.95
CA LEU A 433 10.79 -0.37 21.93
C LEU A 433 11.31 -1.13 20.70
N LEU A 434 12.01 -2.25 20.91
CA LEU A 434 12.48 -3.09 19.80
C LEU A 434 11.35 -3.85 19.09
N GLN A 435 10.27 -4.13 19.82
CA GLN A 435 9.10 -4.86 19.32
C GLN A 435 8.17 -3.97 18.47
N ILE A 436 8.11 -2.67 18.73
CA ILE A 436 7.24 -1.72 17.99
C ILE A 436 7.52 -1.76 16.48
N PRO A 437 8.77 -1.61 15.98
CA PRO A 437 9.06 -1.69 14.55
C PRO A 437 8.68 -3.04 13.93
N ILE A 438 8.92 -4.14 14.64
CA ILE A 438 8.57 -5.49 14.18
C ILE A 438 7.06 -5.67 14.08
N PHE A 439 6.33 -5.20 15.09
CA PHE A 439 4.86 -5.24 15.10
C PHE A 439 4.28 -4.39 13.97
N TYR A 440 4.77 -3.17 13.81
CA TYR A 440 4.33 -2.28 12.73
C TYR A 440 4.61 -2.90 11.36
N ALA A 441 5.80 -3.45 11.16
CA ALA A 441 6.16 -4.10 9.92
C ALA A 441 5.23 -5.30 9.62
N LEU A 442 4.97 -6.16 10.61
CA LEU A 442 4.03 -7.26 10.42
C LEU A 442 2.60 -6.78 10.16
N TYR A 443 2.15 -5.75 10.87
CA TYR A 443 0.84 -5.13 10.63
C TYR A 443 0.70 -4.69 9.17
N LYS A 444 1.69 -3.95 8.64
CA LYS A 444 1.67 -3.52 7.24
C LYS A 444 1.76 -4.67 6.26
N VAL A 445 2.64 -5.65 6.51
CA VAL A 445 2.74 -6.86 5.67
C VAL A 445 1.38 -7.57 5.58
N LEU A 446 0.70 -7.79 6.71
CA LEU A 446 -0.59 -8.47 6.74
C LEU A 446 -1.71 -7.67 6.07
N LEU A 447 -1.62 -6.33 6.09
CA LEU A 447 -2.63 -5.46 5.52
C LEU A 447 -2.46 -5.28 4.01
N LEU A 448 -1.22 -5.09 3.53
CA LEU A 448 -0.91 -4.65 2.17
C LEU A 448 -0.71 -5.80 1.17
N THR A 449 -0.28 -6.97 1.64
CA THR A 449 0.08 -8.07 0.74
C THR A 449 -1.16 -8.83 0.29
N ILE A 450 -1.29 -9.01 -1.03
CA ILE A 450 -2.43 -9.75 -1.62
C ILE A 450 -2.37 -11.23 -1.25
N GLU A 451 -1.18 -11.76 -0.96
CA GLU A 451 -0.94 -13.14 -0.55
C GLU A 451 -1.74 -13.52 0.69
N MET A 452 -1.98 -12.55 1.60
CA MET A 452 -2.75 -12.73 2.82
C MET A 452 -4.27 -12.68 2.62
N ARG A 453 -4.73 -12.15 1.49
CA ARG A 453 -6.16 -11.95 1.22
C ARG A 453 -6.87 -13.30 1.10
N HIS A 454 -7.98 -13.45 1.83
CA HIS A 454 -8.82 -14.66 1.82
C HIS A 454 -8.09 -15.94 2.26
N GLN A 455 -7.00 -15.81 3.02
CA GLN A 455 -6.26 -16.98 3.51
C GLN A 455 -6.95 -17.57 4.74
N PRO A 456 -7.32 -18.87 4.71
CA PRO A 456 -7.93 -19.51 5.87
C PRO A 456 -6.90 -19.81 6.95
N PHE A 457 -7.38 -19.97 8.19
CA PHE A 457 -6.55 -20.44 9.30
C PHE A 457 -7.08 -21.76 9.86
N VAL A 458 -7.93 -21.71 10.89
CA VAL A 458 -8.53 -22.87 11.55
C VAL A 458 -9.95 -22.53 11.98
N LEU A 459 -10.78 -23.57 12.17
CA LEU A 459 -12.16 -23.45 12.66
C LEU A 459 -13.02 -22.51 11.78
N TRP A 460 -13.55 -21.44 12.36
CA TRP A 460 -14.41 -20.47 11.66
C TRP A 460 -13.63 -19.40 10.89
N ILE A 461 -12.31 -19.30 11.07
CA ILE A 461 -11.47 -18.25 10.46
C ILE A 461 -11.16 -18.63 9.01
N LYS A 462 -11.93 -18.04 8.09
CA LYS A 462 -11.80 -18.25 6.64
C LYS A 462 -10.99 -17.15 5.93
N ASP A 463 -10.67 -16.07 6.62
CA ASP A 463 -9.88 -14.96 6.09
C ASP A 463 -9.07 -14.30 7.21
N LEU A 464 -7.74 -14.41 7.13
CA LEU A 464 -6.81 -13.78 8.07
C LEU A 464 -6.64 -12.28 7.85
N SER A 465 -7.01 -11.76 6.67
CA SER A 465 -6.89 -10.34 6.30
C SER A 465 -8.10 -9.50 6.71
N ALA A 466 -9.18 -10.14 7.16
CA ALA A 466 -10.43 -9.52 7.59
C ALA A 466 -10.62 -9.58 9.11
N PRO A 467 -11.54 -8.76 9.69
CA PRO A 467 -11.97 -8.89 11.08
C PRO A 467 -12.60 -10.26 11.38
N ASP A 468 -12.64 -10.65 12.66
CA ASP A 468 -13.19 -11.94 13.07
C ASP A 468 -14.71 -12.02 12.79
N PRO A 469 -15.19 -12.97 11.95
CA PRO A 469 -16.59 -13.06 11.60
C PRO A 469 -17.47 -13.67 12.72
N ALA A 470 -16.89 -14.39 13.68
CA ALA A 470 -17.63 -15.05 14.76
C ALA A 470 -17.87 -14.10 15.93
N THR A 471 -18.85 -13.20 15.77
CA THR A 471 -19.21 -12.23 16.81
C THR A 471 -20.23 -12.79 17.79
N ILE A 472 -20.25 -12.25 19.02
CA ILE A 472 -21.27 -12.65 20.00
C ILE A 472 -22.70 -12.33 19.49
N LEU A 473 -22.86 -11.18 18.82
CA LEU A 473 -24.17 -10.70 18.37
C LEU A 473 -24.76 -11.46 17.17
N ASN A 474 -23.92 -12.03 16.30
CA ASN A 474 -24.38 -12.91 15.22
C ASN A 474 -24.40 -14.39 15.63
N ALA A 475 -24.47 -14.67 16.93
CA ALA A 475 -24.44 -16.02 17.51
C ALA A 475 -23.26 -16.84 16.98
N PHE A 476 -22.05 -16.26 17.04
CA PHE A 476 -20.80 -16.86 16.59
C PHE A 476 -20.78 -17.25 15.10
N GLY A 477 -21.45 -16.44 14.27
CA GLY A 477 -21.57 -16.64 12.83
C GLY A 477 -22.73 -17.54 12.38
N TYR A 478 -23.63 -17.93 13.30
CA TYR A 478 -24.84 -18.68 12.94
C TYR A 478 -25.87 -17.80 12.22
N LEU A 479 -25.92 -16.50 12.54
CA LEU A 479 -26.77 -15.53 11.86
C LEU A 479 -25.98 -14.84 10.74
N ASN A 480 -26.55 -14.81 9.53
CA ASN A 480 -25.93 -14.21 8.33
C ASN A 480 -26.04 -12.68 8.32
N PHE A 481 -25.51 -12.02 9.35
CA PHE A 481 -25.32 -10.57 9.36
C PHE A 481 -24.02 -10.20 10.08
N THR A 482 -23.45 -9.04 9.71
CA THR A 482 -22.31 -8.45 10.40
C THR A 482 -22.81 -7.32 11.28
N PRO A 483 -22.61 -7.38 12.61
CA PRO A 483 -22.99 -6.28 13.49
C PRO A 483 -22.25 -4.97 13.14
N PRO A 484 -22.77 -3.80 13.52
CA PRO A 484 -22.02 -2.55 13.42
C PRO A 484 -20.63 -2.68 14.07
N HIS A 485 -19.59 -2.15 13.42
CA HIS A 485 -18.18 -2.38 13.80
C HIS A 485 -17.86 -2.16 15.29
N PHE A 486 -18.51 -1.18 15.94
CA PHE A 486 -18.29 -0.90 17.37
C PHE A 486 -18.90 -1.95 18.33
N LEU A 487 -19.81 -2.81 17.84
CA LEU A 487 -20.42 -3.92 18.58
C LEU A 487 -19.97 -5.29 18.08
N ALA A 488 -19.22 -5.35 16.97
CA ALA A 488 -18.76 -6.56 16.33
C ALA A 488 -17.56 -7.18 17.06
N ILE A 489 -17.76 -7.62 18.30
CA ILE A 489 -16.72 -8.27 19.09
C ILE A 489 -16.68 -9.76 18.75
N GLY A 490 -15.61 -10.16 18.08
CA GLY A 490 -15.31 -11.56 17.76
C GLY A 490 -14.71 -12.35 18.92
N ILE A 491 -14.62 -13.67 18.77
CA ILE A 491 -13.93 -14.57 19.69
C ILE A 491 -12.43 -14.23 19.77
N VAL A 492 -11.77 -13.95 18.64
CA VAL A 492 -10.33 -13.67 18.59
C VAL A 492 -9.95 -12.40 19.38
N PRO A 493 -10.64 -11.26 19.22
CA PRO A 493 -10.42 -10.10 20.09
C PRO A 493 -10.60 -10.40 21.58
N VAL A 494 -11.59 -11.21 21.95
CA VAL A 494 -11.79 -11.63 23.36
C VAL A 494 -10.60 -12.44 23.86
N LEU A 495 -10.10 -13.39 23.07
CA LEU A 495 -8.89 -14.14 23.40
C LEU A 495 -7.67 -13.23 23.51
N LEU A 496 -7.57 -12.19 22.66
CA LEU A 496 -6.54 -11.17 22.77
C LEU A 496 -6.64 -10.43 24.11
N GLY A 497 -7.82 -9.93 24.49
CA GLY A 497 -8.06 -9.26 25.76
C GLY A 497 -7.72 -10.13 26.97
N ILE A 498 -8.12 -11.41 26.94
CA ILE A 498 -7.77 -12.39 27.99
C ILE A 498 -6.25 -12.61 28.06
N SER A 499 -5.59 -12.80 26.91
CA SER A 499 -4.14 -13.01 26.86
C SER A 499 -3.37 -11.79 27.38
N MET A 500 -3.82 -10.58 27.03
CA MET A 500 -3.29 -9.33 27.53
C MET A 500 -3.51 -9.24 29.05
N TYR A 501 -4.71 -9.49 29.55
CA TYR A 501 -5.01 -9.45 30.99
C TYR A 501 -4.03 -10.32 31.80
N PHE A 502 -3.80 -11.56 31.37
CA PHE A 502 -2.83 -12.44 32.03
C PHE A 502 -1.38 -11.96 31.90
N GLN A 503 -0.99 -11.41 30.74
CA GLN A 503 0.34 -10.84 30.53
C GLN A 503 0.57 -9.62 31.44
N PHE A 504 -0.38 -8.68 31.50
CA PHE A 504 -0.31 -7.49 32.34
C PHE A 504 -0.24 -7.83 33.83
N LYS A 505 -0.94 -8.86 34.28
CA LYS A 505 -0.91 -9.32 35.69
C LYS A 505 0.47 -9.85 36.11
N LEU A 506 1.31 -10.27 35.17
CA LEU A 506 2.68 -10.72 35.43
C LEU A 506 3.70 -9.59 35.44
N ASN A 507 3.32 -8.39 34.94
CA ASN A 507 4.17 -7.21 34.98
C ASN A 507 4.15 -6.59 36.39
N PRO A 508 5.22 -5.90 36.82
CA PRO A 508 5.22 -5.18 38.08
C PRO A 508 4.07 -4.19 38.15
N ALA A 509 3.24 -4.28 39.20
CA ALA A 509 2.09 -3.40 39.37
C ALA A 509 2.56 -1.94 39.53
N PRO A 510 1.91 -0.97 38.86
CA PRO A 510 2.11 0.45 39.16
C PRO A 510 1.87 0.73 40.64
N MET A 511 2.54 1.72 41.21
CA MET A 511 2.40 2.03 42.64
C MET A 511 1.13 2.79 42.95
N ASP A 512 0.78 3.74 42.09
CA ASP A 512 -0.43 4.57 42.18
C ASP A 512 -1.69 3.75 41.88
N ASP A 513 -2.71 3.89 42.74
CA ASP A 513 -3.95 3.14 42.63
C ASP A 513 -4.75 3.51 41.38
N THR A 514 -4.67 4.78 40.94
CA THR A 514 -5.30 5.22 39.69
C THR A 514 -4.64 4.51 38.49
N GLN A 515 -3.30 4.49 38.44
CA GLN A 515 -2.58 3.74 37.40
C GLN A 515 -2.87 2.24 37.44
N LYS A 516 -3.02 1.61 38.61
CA LYS A 516 -3.42 0.19 38.71
C LYS A 516 -4.78 -0.07 38.08
N GLN A 517 -5.76 0.79 38.34
CA GLN A 517 -7.09 0.67 37.75
C GLN A 517 -7.04 0.81 36.22
N ILE A 518 -6.29 1.79 35.70
CA ILE A 518 -6.09 1.97 34.25
C ILE A 518 -5.46 0.70 33.63
N PHE A 519 -4.41 0.16 34.24
CA PHE A 519 -3.75 -1.07 33.76
C PHE A 519 -4.65 -2.31 33.80
N ALA A 520 -5.57 -2.39 34.77
CA ALA A 520 -6.53 -3.49 34.87
C ALA A 520 -7.61 -3.42 33.77
N ILE A 521 -8.01 -2.22 33.35
CA ILE A 521 -9.04 -1.99 32.34
C ILE A 521 -8.47 -1.99 30.91
N MET A 522 -7.20 -1.60 30.73
CA MET A 522 -6.54 -1.46 29.43
C MET A 522 -6.66 -2.69 28.51
N PRO A 523 -6.47 -3.95 28.95
CA PRO A 523 -6.65 -5.13 28.10
C PRO A 523 -8.05 -5.21 27.47
N TRP A 524 -9.09 -4.82 28.22
CA TRP A 524 -10.47 -4.87 27.78
C TRP A 524 -10.79 -3.73 26.81
N VAL A 525 -10.25 -2.54 27.04
CA VAL A 525 -10.36 -1.43 26.09
C VAL A 525 -9.65 -1.77 24.78
N LEU A 526 -8.43 -2.31 24.85
CA LEU A 526 -7.67 -2.73 23.67
C LEU A 526 -8.36 -3.85 22.89
N MET A 527 -9.10 -4.73 23.56
CA MET A 527 -9.96 -5.71 22.87
C MET A 527 -10.98 -5.03 21.94
N PHE A 528 -11.68 -3.98 22.40
CA PHE A 528 -12.61 -3.23 21.54
C PHE A 528 -11.90 -2.49 20.41
N VAL A 529 -10.76 -1.86 20.71
CA VAL A 529 -9.96 -1.13 19.72
C VAL A 529 -9.39 -2.07 18.66
N MET A 530 -9.03 -3.30 19.02
CA MET A 530 -8.44 -4.29 18.11
C MET A 530 -9.48 -5.14 17.37
N ALA A 531 -10.75 -5.14 17.78
CA ALA A 531 -11.82 -5.88 17.12
C ALA A 531 -11.93 -5.65 15.60
N PRO A 532 -11.83 -4.41 15.06
CA PRO A 532 -11.93 -4.17 13.62
C PRO A 532 -10.64 -4.51 12.84
N PHE A 533 -9.56 -4.94 13.50
CA PHE A 533 -8.31 -5.28 12.82
C PHE A 533 -8.30 -6.74 12.34
N ALA A 534 -7.50 -7.00 11.30
CA ALA A 534 -7.34 -8.32 10.69
C ALA A 534 -6.98 -9.41 11.72
N VAL A 535 -7.62 -10.58 11.63
CA VAL A 535 -7.39 -11.71 12.54
C VAL A 535 -5.93 -12.14 12.57
N GLY A 536 -5.20 -12.09 11.44
CA GLY A 536 -3.78 -12.43 11.39
C GLY A 536 -2.92 -11.60 12.35
N LEU A 537 -3.23 -10.30 12.49
CA LEU A 537 -2.52 -9.42 13.44
C LEU A 537 -2.80 -9.83 14.88
N GLN A 538 -4.05 -10.19 15.16
CA GLN A 538 -4.46 -10.60 16.50
C GLN A 538 -3.85 -11.96 16.88
N VAL A 539 -3.76 -12.90 15.93
CA VAL A 539 -3.08 -14.20 16.11
C VAL A 539 -1.61 -14.00 16.48
N TYR A 540 -0.91 -13.10 15.80
CA TYR A 540 0.46 -12.73 16.16
C TYR A 540 0.54 -12.25 17.61
N TRP A 541 -0.33 -11.32 18.00
CA TRP A 541 -0.30 -10.72 19.32
C TRP A 541 -0.64 -11.74 20.42
N ILE A 542 -1.69 -12.54 20.24
CA ILE A 542 -2.05 -13.63 21.16
C ILE A 542 -0.87 -14.58 21.33
N THR A 543 -0.24 -15.02 20.24
CA THR A 543 0.92 -15.91 20.27
C THR A 543 2.07 -15.27 21.05
N SER A 544 2.36 -14.00 20.77
CA SER A 544 3.39 -13.21 21.44
C SER A 544 3.13 -13.07 22.95
N ASN A 545 1.88 -12.87 23.37
CA ASN A 545 1.47 -12.80 24.77
C ASN A 545 1.61 -14.16 25.46
N CYS A 546 1.13 -15.25 24.83
CA CYS A 546 1.27 -16.61 25.34
C CYS A 546 2.74 -16.99 25.55
N LEU A 547 3.62 -16.66 24.60
CA LEU A 547 5.05 -16.88 24.73
C LEU A 547 5.67 -16.05 25.85
N THR A 548 5.25 -14.80 26.01
CA THR A 548 5.69 -13.95 27.12
C THR A 548 5.29 -14.53 28.47
N ILE A 549 4.03 -14.98 28.61
CA ILE A 549 3.50 -15.60 29.82
C ILE A 549 4.28 -16.88 30.14
N LEU A 550 4.50 -17.74 29.14
CA LEU A 550 5.27 -18.97 29.28
C LEU A 550 6.70 -18.68 29.74
N GLN A 551 7.37 -17.74 29.08
CA GLN A 551 8.73 -17.31 29.43
C GLN A 551 8.81 -16.79 30.86
N GLN A 552 7.89 -15.90 31.26
CA GLN A 552 7.85 -15.36 32.62
C GLN A 552 7.59 -16.46 33.66
N ARG A 553 6.65 -17.39 33.40
CA ARG A 553 6.36 -18.51 34.31
C ARG A 553 7.56 -19.44 34.50
N LEU A 554 8.24 -19.82 33.41
CA LEU A 554 9.43 -20.67 33.46
C LEU A 554 10.58 -19.99 34.23
N LEU A 555 10.77 -18.68 34.03
CA LEU A 555 11.80 -17.92 34.73
C LEU A 555 11.50 -17.73 36.22
N TYR A 556 10.25 -17.39 36.60
CA TYR A 556 9.85 -17.31 38.02
C TYR A 556 9.96 -18.67 38.72
N ALA A 557 9.77 -19.79 38.02
CA ALA A 557 9.99 -21.11 38.58
C ALA A 557 11.47 -21.41 38.87
N ARG A 558 12.39 -20.91 38.03
CA ARG A 558 13.85 -21.08 38.22
C ARG A 558 14.45 -20.15 39.28
N HIS A 559 13.75 -19.09 39.67
CA HIS A 559 14.23 -18.13 40.65
C HIS A 559 13.17 -17.82 41.72
N PRO A 560 12.99 -18.74 42.71
CA PRO A 560 11.92 -18.66 43.70
C PRO A 560 11.97 -17.41 44.59
N GLY A 561 13.17 -16.89 44.88
CA GLY A 561 13.36 -15.65 45.66
C GLY A 561 12.78 -14.38 45.02
N MET A 562 12.20 -14.48 43.81
CA MET A 562 11.51 -13.41 43.09
C MET A 562 9.97 -13.58 43.12
N ARG A 563 9.45 -14.66 43.72
CA ARG A 563 8.00 -14.95 43.83
C ARG A 563 7.35 -14.21 44.99
N ASP A 564 7.99 -14.24 46.16
CA ASP A 564 7.39 -13.70 47.38
C ASP A 564 7.82 -12.25 47.63
N PRO A 565 6.90 -11.36 48.06
CA PRO A 565 7.31 -10.11 48.67
C PRO A 565 8.16 -10.47 49.87
N VAL A 566 9.37 -9.92 49.94
CA VAL A 566 10.21 -10.03 51.15
C VAL A 566 9.42 -9.38 52.28
N VAL A 567 8.71 -10.20 53.05
CA VAL A 567 8.22 -9.84 54.37
C VAL A 567 9.46 -9.84 55.25
N LYS A 568 9.92 -8.64 55.59
CA LYS A 568 10.50 -8.31 56.88
C LYS A 568 10.61 -6.80 57.04
#